data_AF-A0A349CX32-F1
#
_entry.id   AF-A0A349CX32-F1
#
_cell.length_a   1.000
_cell.length_b   1.000
_cell.length_c   1.000
_cell.angle_alpha   90.00
_cell.angle_beta   90.00
_cell.angle_gamma   90.00
#
_symmetry.space_group_name_H-M   'P 1'
#
loop_
_entity.id
_entity.type
_entity.pdbx_description
1 polymer ?
#
loop_
_entity_poly.entity_id
_entity_poly.type
_entity_poly.pdbx_seq_one_letter_code
_entity_poly.pdbx_strand_id
1 'polypeptide(L)'
;MTVTTSLPASAWHDLASRHAHRADALTAARRERSSRREAHPVDDFLYTYYSYKPAVLRRWHPGAGVVLEDAAETSRGRWRGYVASDPPGSLVVDADECRRTRGDLLAGIVRILRSTAGRAPTFGCFGMHEWAMVYRSSSPRHDLPLRLGPR
;
A
#
# COMPACT_ATOMS: atom_id res chain seq x y z
N MET A 1 8.42 26.63 -3.28
CA MET A 1 9.49 25.89 -3.98
C MET A 1 9.56 24.51 -3.35
N THR A 2 9.22 23.46 -4.09
CA THR A 2 9.39 22.08 -3.60
C THR A 2 10.89 21.84 -3.49
N VAL A 3 11.39 21.50 -2.31
CA VAL A 3 12.80 21.12 -2.15
C VAL A 3 13.01 19.83 -2.93
N THR A 4 13.83 19.88 -3.96
CA THR A 4 14.19 18.70 -4.75
C THR A 4 15.37 18.01 -4.07
N THR A 5 15.19 16.76 -3.65
CA THR A 5 16.27 15.93 -3.10
C THR A 5 16.79 15.02 -4.22
N SER A 6 18.08 15.01 -4.50
CA SER A 6 18.67 14.04 -5.42
C SER A 6 19.19 12.82 -4.67
N LEU A 7 18.91 11.63 -5.20
CA LEU A 7 19.46 10.36 -4.71
C LEU A 7 20.40 9.77 -5.76
N PRO A 8 21.68 9.55 -5.42
CA PRO A 8 22.61 8.80 -6.25
C PRO A 8 22.13 7.38 -6.50
N ALA A 9 22.60 6.78 -7.60
CA ALA A 9 22.25 5.44 -8.02
C ALA A 9 22.34 4.40 -6.89
N SER A 10 23.47 4.36 -6.18
CA SER A 10 23.70 3.43 -5.07
C SER A 10 22.69 3.58 -3.93
N ALA A 11 22.40 4.83 -3.54
CA ALA A 11 21.53 5.14 -2.41
C ALA A 11 20.08 4.72 -2.68
N TRP A 12 19.55 5.04 -3.87
CA TRP A 12 18.17 4.66 -4.17
C TRP A 12 18.02 3.16 -4.45
N HIS A 13 19.04 2.49 -5.00
CA HIS A 13 19.01 1.03 -5.17
C HIS A 13 18.95 0.32 -3.82
N ASP A 14 19.73 0.79 -2.85
CA ASP A 14 19.71 0.28 -1.48
C ASP A 14 18.35 0.50 -0.79
N LEU A 15 17.75 1.70 -0.92
CA LEU A 15 16.39 1.97 -0.46
C LEU A 15 15.34 1.05 -1.13
N ALA A 16 15.43 0.87 -2.44
CA ALA A 16 14.55 -0.01 -3.20
C ALA A 16 14.66 -1.47 -2.73
N SER A 17 15.90 -1.94 -2.52
CA SER A 17 16.20 -3.30 -2.07
C SER A 17 15.68 -3.56 -0.67
N ARG A 18 15.94 -2.65 0.29
CA ARG A 18 15.39 -2.74 1.64
C ARG A 18 13.87 -2.79 1.65
N HIS A 19 13.22 -1.94 0.86
CA HIS A 19 11.77 -1.95 0.74
C HIS A 19 11.26 -3.29 0.18
N ALA A 20 11.90 -3.80 -0.87
CA ALA A 20 11.56 -5.09 -1.46
C ALA A 20 11.70 -6.22 -0.44
N HIS A 21 12.79 -6.27 0.34
CA HIS A 21 12.98 -7.26 1.40
C HIS A 21 11.88 -7.22 2.47
N ARG A 22 11.48 -6.01 2.94
CA ARG A 22 10.37 -5.89 3.89
C ARG A 22 9.04 -6.37 3.30
N ALA A 23 8.76 -6.01 2.06
CA ALA A 23 7.55 -6.47 1.36
C ALA A 23 7.57 -7.99 1.14
N ASP A 24 8.73 -8.56 0.82
CA ASP A 24 8.92 -9.99 0.67
C ASP A 24 8.70 -10.74 2.00
N ALA A 25 9.20 -10.19 3.12
CA ALA A 25 8.97 -10.74 4.45
C ALA A 25 7.49 -10.71 4.86
N LEU A 26 6.81 -9.57 4.65
CA LEU A 26 5.39 -9.41 4.97
C LEU A 26 4.46 -10.29 4.12
N THR A 27 4.91 -10.71 2.94
CA THR A 27 4.09 -11.51 1.99
C THR A 27 4.53 -12.97 1.90
N ALA A 28 5.55 -13.40 2.66
CA ALA A 28 6.15 -14.73 2.58
C ALA A 28 5.13 -15.84 2.84
N ALA A 29 4.44 -15.80 3.98
CA ALA A 29 3.48 -16.84 4.39
C ALA A 29 2.35 -17.03 3.36
N ARG A 30 1.83 -15.93 2.79
CA ARG A 30 0.83 -16.02 1.72
C ARG A 30 1.39 -16.67 0.46
N ARG A 31 2.60 -16.29 0.03
CA ARG A 31 3.21 -16.87 -1.18
C ARG A 31 3.43 -18.36 -1.05
N GLU A 32 3.88 -18.82 0.11
CA GLU A 32 4.07 -20.22 0.43
C GLU A 32 2.75 -21.01 0.48
N ARG A 33 1.68 -20.47 1.07
CA ARG A 33 0.36 -21.11 1.01
C ARG A 33 -0.20 -21.14 -0.40
N SER A 34 -0.06 -20.03 -1.13
CA SER A 34 -0.54 -19.91 -2.51
C SER A 34 0.15 -20.89 -3.46
N SER A 35 1.45 -21.20 -3.28
CA SER A 35 2.15 -22.21 -4.09
C SER A 35 1.65 -23.63 -3.80
N ARG A 36 1.14 -23.87 -2.59
CA ARG A 36 0.51 -25.12 -2.15
C ARG A 36 -1.02 -25.14 -2.35
N ARG A 37 -1.59 -24.07 -2.91
CA ARG A 37 -3.05 -23.87 -3.11
C ARG A 37 -3.85 -23.93 -1.79
N GLU A 38 -3.24 -23.51 -0.69
CA GLU A 38 -3.89 -23.43 0.61
C GLU A 38 -4.49 -22.04 0.83
N ALA A 39 -5.72 -22.00 1.33
CA ALA A 39 -6.42 -20.77 1.67
C ALA A 39 -6.19 -20.39 3.14
N HIS A 40 -6.15 -19.09 3.41
CA HIS A 40 -6.20 -18.54 4.76
C HIS A 40 -7.28 -17.44 4.81
N PRO A 41 -8.37 -17.65 5.55
CA PRO A 41 -9.57 -16.82 5.44
C PRO A 41 -9.36 -15.35 5.83
N VAL A 42 -8.44 -15.04 6.76
CA VAL A 42 -8.13 -13.65 7.14
C VAL A 42 -7.06 -13.02 6.24
N ASP A 43 -5.89 -13.64 6.10
CA ASP A 43 -4.80 -13.10 5.29
C ASP A 43 -5.21 -12.92 3.82
N ASP A 44 -5.87 -13.91 3.20
CA ASP A 44 -6.30 -13.79 1.80
C ASP A 44 -7.38 -12.72 1.61
N PHE A 45 -8.22 -12.48 2.62
CA PHE A 45 -9.22 -11.42 2.60
C PHE A 45 -8.60 -10.04 2.43
N LEU A 46 -7.42 -9.76 2.98
CA LEU A 46 -6.74 -8.47 2.80
C LEU A 46 -6.48 -8.16 1.32
N TYR A 47 -6.15 -9.18 0.53
CA TYR A 47 -5.82 -9.05 -0.89
C TYR A 47 -7.07 -8.97 -1.76
N THR A 48 -8.17 -9.56 -1.33
CA THR A 48 -9.48 -9.41 -1.99
C THR A 48 -10.08 -8.04 -1.67
N TYR A 49 -10.02 -7.62 -0.40
CA TYR A 49 -10.63 -6.38 0.08
C TYR A 49 -9.91 -5.15 -0.45
N TYR A 50 -8.59 -5.07 -0.30
CA TYR A 50 -7.81 -3.94 -0.79
C TYR A 50 -7.33 -4.09 -2.24
N SER A 51 -7.50 -5.28 -2.84
CA SER A 51 -7.14 -5.57 -4.24
C SER A 51 -5.66 -5.29 -4.59
N TYR A 52 -4.75 -5.22 -3.61
CA TYR A 52 -3.32 -5.01 -3.85
C TYR A 52 -2.57 -6.33 -4.03
N LYS A 53 -1.90 -6.50 -5.17
CA LYS A 53 -1.04 -7.67 -5.43
C LYS A 53 0.30 -7.54 -4.68
N PRO A 54 0.89 -8.63 -4.16
CA PRO A 54 2.23 -8.60 -3.54
C PRO A 54 3.30 -7.91 -4.39
N ALA A 55 3.27 -8.13 -5.71
CA ALA A 55 4.20 -7.50 -6.65
C ALA A 55 4.10 -5.96 -6.67
N VAL A 56 2.91 -5.40 -6.43
CA VAL A 56 2.70 -3.95 -6.31
C VAL A 56 3.28 -3.45 -4.99
N LEU A 57 3.05 -4.16 -3.89
CA LEU A 57 3.61 -3.81 -2.58
C LEU A 57 5.15 -3.83 -2.56
N ARG A 58 5.76 -4.72 -3.35
CA ARG A 58 7.21 -4.84 -3.51
C ARG A 58 7.83 -3.65 -4.26
N ARG A 59 7.03 -2.87 -5.00
CA ARG A 59 7.52 -1.76 -5.81
C ARG A 59 7.71 -0.51 -4.96
N TRP A 60 8.97 -0.07 -4.82
CA TRP A 60 9.31 1.15 -4.10
C TRP A 60 9.27 2.39 -5.03
N HIS A 61 8.70 3.48 -4.51
CA HIS A 61 8.69 4.81 -5.13
C HIS A 61 9.27 5.82 -4.12
N PRO A 62 10.10 6.78 -4.54
CA PRO A 62 10.75 7.73 -3.62
C PRO A 62 9.80 8.84 -3.13
N GLY A 63 8.63 8.98 -3.75
CA GLY A 63 7.71 10.11 -3.53
C GLY A 63 7.97 11.26 -4.51
N ALA A 64 7.15 12.31 -4.42
CA ALA A 64 7.31 13.51 -5.23
C ALA A 64 8.52 14.34 -4.75
N GLY A 65 9.18 15.04 -5.67
CA GLY A 65 10.33 15.92 -5.35
C GLY A 65 11.63 15.19 -5.06
N VAL A 66 11.72 13.89 -5.37
CA VAL A 66 12.96 13.12 -5.23
C VAL A 66 13.42 12.65 -6.61
N VAL A 67 14.61 13.09 -6.99
CA VAL A 67 15.27 12.72 -8.25
C VAL A 67 16.08 11.44 -8.01
N LEU A 68 16.00 10.52 -8.96
CA LEU A 68 16.76 9.28 -9.00
C LEU A 68 17.80 9.38 -10.11
N GLU A 69 19.07 9.50 -9.74
CA GLU A 69 20.17 9.56 -10.70
C GLU A 69 20.35 8.22 -11.43
N ASP A 70 20.77 8.29 -12.70
CA ASP A 70 21.00 7.14 -13.58
C ASP A 70 19.82 6.15 -13.69
N ALA A 71 18.59 6.62 -13.44
CA ALA A 71 17.42 5.77 -13.41
C ALA A 71 16.80 5.52 -14.79
N ALA A 72 17.06 6.38 -15.79
CA ALA A 72 16.42 6.34 -17.11
C ALA A 72 16.70 5.04 -17.87
N GLU A 73 17.93 4.54 -17.82
CA GLU A 73 18.34 3.31 -18.51
C GLU A 73 17.97 2.03 -17.74
N THR A 74 17.44 2.16 -16.53
CA THR A 74 17.01 1.01 -15.73
C THR A 74 15.59 0.57 -16.10
N SER A 75 15.12 -0.52 -15.49
CA SER A 75 13.71 -0.93 -15.63
C SER A 75 12.70 0.17 -15.25
N ARG A 76 13.09 1.17 -14.45
CA ARG A 76 12.23 2.31 -14.07
C ARG A 76 11.91 3.25 -15.23
N GLY A 77 12.79 3.38 -16.22
CA GLY A 77 12.52 4.22 -17.40
C GLY A 77 11.27 3.77 -18.19
N ARG A 78 10.80 2.53 -17.97
CA ARG A 78 9.59 2.00 -18.59
C ARG A 78 8.33 2.13 -17.73
N TRP A 79 8.44 2.68 -16.51
CA TRP A 79 7.31 2.79 -15.59
C TRP A 79 6.52 4.06 -15.89
N ARG A 80 5.19 3.97 -15.80
CA ARG A 80 4.31 5.14 -15.84
C ARG A 80 4.51 6.01 -14.59
N GLY A 81 4.24 7.31 -14.72
CA GLY A 81 4.32 8.28 -13.61
C GLY A 81 5.74 8.72 -13.26
N TYR A 82 6.69 8.55 -14.18
CA TYR A 82 8.04 9.11 -14.09
C TYR A 82 8.33 9.94 -15.34
N VAL A 83 9.06 11.03 -15.14
CA VAL A 83 9.55 11.92 -16.21
C VAL A 83 11.05 12.13 -16.03
N ALA A 84 11.73 12.49 -17.12
CA ALA A 84 13.15 12.85 -17.08
C ALA A 84 13.37 14.07 -16.17
N SER A 85 14.53 14.11 -15.51
CA SER A 85 14.96 15.20 -14.65
C SER A 85 16.45 15.47 -14.83
N ASP A 86 16.93 16.58 -14.28
CA ASP A 86 18.35 16.89 -14.21
C ASP A 86 18.99 16.21 -12.98
N PRO A 87 20.23 15.70 -13.07
CA PRO A 87 21.08 15.66 -14.26
C PRO A 87 20.60 14.65 -15.33
N PRO A 88 21.05 14.76 -16.60
CA PRO A 88 20.66 13.85 -17.67
C PRO A 88 20.78 12.36 -17.28
N GLY A 89 19.79 11.55 -17.68
CA GLY A 89 19.69 10.15 -17.27
C GLY A 89 18.93 9.93 -15.95
N SER A 90 18.53 11.00 -15.26
CA SER A 90 17.75 10.92 -14.03
C SER A 90 16.24 10.87 -14.27
N LEU A 91 15.51 10.30 -13.30
CA LEU A 91 14.05 10.27 -13.29
C LEU A 91 13.48 10.88 -12.00
N VAL A 92 12.34 11.55 -12.12
CA VAL A 92 11.52 12.02 -10.99
C VAL A 92 10.08 11.56 -11.16
N VAL A 93 9.36 11.38 -10.06
CA VAL A 93 7.91 11.11 -10.12
C VAL A 93 7.18 12.30 -10.74
N ASP A 94 6.32 12.05 -11.72
CA ASP A 94 5.47 13.07 -12.32
C ASP A 94 4.34 13.46 -11.37
N ALA A 95 4.67 14.38 -10.46
CA ALA A 95 3.73 14.88 -9.47
C ALA A 95 2.60 15.71 -10.10
N ASP A 96 2.82 16.30 -11.28
CA ASP A 96 1.82 17.10 -11.99
C ASP A 96 0.79 16.21 -12.67
N GLU A 97 1.21 15.13 -13.33
CA GLU A 97 0.29 14.09 -13.81
C GLU A 97 -0.54 13.53 -12.64
N CYS A 98 0.11 13.21 -11.52
CA CYS A 98 -0.61 12.71 -10.34
C CYS A 98 -1.65 13.71 -9.83
N ARG A 99 -1.30 15.00 -9.74
CA ARG A 99 -2.26 16.06 -9.35
C ARG A 99 -3.42 16.20 -10.34
N ARG A 100 -3.15 16.18 -11.64
CA ARG A 100 -4.20 16.29 -12.68
C ARG A 100 -5.14 15.10 -12.67
N THR A 101 -4.62 13.90 -12.50
CA THR A 101 -5.40 12.65 -12.63
C THR A 101 -6.03 12.20 -11.31
N ARG A 102 -5.46 12.60 -10.16
CA ARG A 102 -5.87 12.12 -8.82
C ARG A 102 -6.08 13.25 -7.81
N GLY A 103 -6.16 14.50 -8.24
CA GLY A 103 -6.26 15.68 -7.38
C GLY A 103 -7.37 15.59 -6.34
N ASP A 104 -8.60 15.26 -6.75
CA ASP A 104 -9.74 15.16 -5.83
C ASP A 104 -9.58 14.05 -4.80
N LEU A 105 -9.04 12.90 -5.21
CA LEU A 105 -8.72 11.80 -4.31
C LEU A 105 -7.69 12.25 -3.26
N LEU A 106 -6.60 12.91 -3.70
CA LEU A 106 -5.57 13.42 -2.81
C LEU A 106 -6.13 14.47 -1.84
N ALA A 107 -6.96 15.39 -2.33
CA ALA A 107 -7.62 16.39 -1.49
C ALA A 107 -8.55 15.74 -0.45
N GLY A 108 -9.29 14.70 -0.83
CA GLY A 108 -10.12 13.91 0.07
C GLY A 108 -9.30 13.22 1.16
N ILE A 109 -8.21 12.54 0.78
CA ILE A 109 -7.28 11.89 1.72
C ILE A 109 -6.70 12.90 2.70
N VAL A 110 -6.17 14.02 2.20
CA VAL A 110 -5.59 15.08 3.04
C VAL A 110 -6.61 15.64 4.02
N ARG A 111 -7.85 15.87 3.58
CA ARG A 111 -8.95 16.32 4.44
C ARG A 111 -9.25 15.32 5.55
N ILE A 112 -9.37 14.03 5.22
CA ILE A 112 -9.58 12.97 6.22
C ILE A 112 -8.44 12.97 7.23
N LEU A 113 -7.19 12.88 6.77
CA LEU A 113 -6.02 12.81 7.63
C LEU A 113 -5.89 14.03 8.54
N ARG A 114 -6.11 15.24 8.02
CA ARG A 114 -6.12 16.47 8.84
C ARG A 114 -7.23 16.46 9.87
N SER A 115 -8.43 16.00 9.49
CA SER A 115 -9.58 15.97 10.40
C SER A 115 -9.42 14.95 11.53
N THR A 116 -8.61 13.91 11.34
CA THR A 116 -8.44 12.80 12.30
C THR A 116 -7.11 12.81 13.04
N ALA A 117 -6.09 13.56 12.59
CA ALA A 117 -4.73 13.53 13.14
C ALA A 117 -4.64 13.77 14.66
N GLY A 118 -5.54 14.57 15.22
CA GLY A 118 -5.58 14.88 16.66
C GLY A 118 -6.70 14.20 17.44
N ARG A 119 -7.51 13.34 16.80
CA ARG A 119 -8.64 12.70 17.49
C ARG A 119 -8.13 11.57 18.38
N ALA A 120 -8.62 11.51 19.61
CA ALA A 120 -8.40 10.35 20.47
C ALA A 120 -8.97 9.10 19.78
N PRO A 121 -8.21 8.00 19.70
CA PRO A 121 -8.71 6.78 19.08
C PRO A 121 -9.79 6.14 19.95
N THR A 122 -10.89 5.71 19.32
CA THR A 122 -11.96 4.97 19.98
C THR A 122 -11.82 3.48 19.68
N PHE A 123 -11.52 2.67 20.71
CA PHE A 123 -11.33 1.22 20.57
C PHE A 123 -12.54 0.40 21.04
N GLY A 124 -13.72 1.02 21.16
CA GLY A 124 -14.91 0.46 21.81
C GLY A 124 -15.87 -0.36 20.92
N CYS A 125 -15.41 -0.97 19.83
CA CYS A 125 -16.25 -1.94 19.12
C CYS A 125 -16.24 -3.26 19.90
N PHE A 126 -17.02 -3.36 20.99
CA PHE A 126 -17.12 -4.49 21.92
C PHE A 126 -17.70 -5.78 21.29
N GLY A 127 -17.18 -6.24 20.15
CA GLY A 127 -17.70 -7.40 19.43
C GLY A 127 -19.09 -7.19 18.82
N MET A 128 -19.70 -6.00 18.91
CA MET A 128 -21.04 -5.76 18.33
C MET A 128 -21.11 -6.04 16.82
N HIS A 129 -20.01 -5.88 16.08
CA HIS A 129 -19.93 -6.30 14.68
C HIS A 129 -20.08 -7.82 14.53
N GLU A 130 -19.44 -8.61 15.39
CA GLU A 130 -19.51 -10.07 15.37
C GLU A 130 -20.93 -10.56 15.73
N TRP A 131 -21.58 -9.95 16.74
CA TRP A 131 -22.99 -10.23 17.04
C TRP A 131 -23.92 -9.85 15.88
N ALA A 132 -23.67 -8.70 15.23
CA ALA A 132 -24.48 -8.27 14.10
C ALA A 132 -24.38 -9.22 12.89
N MET A 133 -23.28 -9.96 12.74
CA MET A 133 -23.11 -10.97 11.67
C MET A 133 -24.07 -12.17 11.83
N VAL A 134 -24.60 -12.39 13.04
CA VAL A 134 -25.53 -13.48 13.39
C VAL A 134 -26.85 -12.96 13.97
N TYR A 135 -27.11 -11.65 13.86
CA TYR A 135 -28.36 -11.09 14.36
C TYR A 135 -29.55 -11.66 13.59
N ARG A 136 -30.41 -12.40 14.29
CA ARG A 136 -31.55 -13.15 13.73
C ARG A 136 -31.14 -14.22 12.70
N SER A 137 -29.90 -14.70 12.75
CA SER A 137 -29.43 -15.83 11.96
C SER A 137 -28.65 -16.80 12.85
N SER A 138 -29.00 -18.07 12.84
CA SER A 138 -28.23 -19.13 13.51
C SER A 138 -27.02 -19.59 12.69
N SER A 139 -26.91 -19.14 11.43
CA SER A 139 -25.84 -19.54 10.52
C SER A 139 -24.96 -18.33 10.17
N PRO A 140 -23.69 -18.30 10.61
CA PRO A 140 -22.70 -17.33 10.17
C PRO A 140 -22.42 -17.46 8.67
N ARG A 141 -22.07 -16.35 7.99
CA ARG A 141 -21.69 -16.36 6.56
C ARG A 141 -20.29 -16.91 6.29
N HIS A 142 -19.59 -17.39 7.31
CA HIS A 142 -18.23 -17.93 7.25
C HIS A 142 -18.01 -18.98 8.34
N ASP A 143 -17.02 -19.83 8.16
CA ASP A 143 -16.71 -20.92 9.11
C ASP A 143 -15.73 -20.50 10.22
N LEU A 144 -15.36 -19.21 10.29
CA LEU A 144 -14.51 -18.68 11.36
C LEU A 144 -15.30 -18.55 12.69
N PRO A 145 -14.68 -18.88 13.84
CA PRO A 145 -15.32 -18.74 15.14
C PRO A 145 -15.58 -17.26 15.46
N LEU A 146 -16.78 -16.96 15.94
CA LEU A 146 -17.14 -15.64 16.48
C LEU A 146 -16.83 -15.60 17.98
N ARG A 147 -16.37 -14.46 18.51
CA ARG A 147 -16.21 -14.25 19.96
C ARG A 147 -17.56 -14.03 20.62
N LEU A 148 -18.52 -13.45 19.89
CA LEU A 148 -19.92 -13.32 20.29
C LEU A 148 -20.80 -14.10 19.30
N GLY A 149 -21.27 -15.27 19.73
CA GLY A 149 -22.22 -16.09 18.95
C GLY A 149 -23.67 -15.59 19.06
N PRO A 150 -24.58 -16.15 18.24
CA PRO A 150 -26.00 -16.08 18.56
C PRO A 150 -26.17 -16.86 19.87
N ARG A 151 -26.90 -16.29 20.83
CA ARG A 151 -27.11 -16.90 22.15
C ARG A 151 -27.35 -18.40 22.11
#